data_AF-A0A524AWZ8-F1
#
_entry.id   AF-A0A524AWZ8-F1
#
_cell.length_a   1.000
_cell.length_b   1.000
_cell.length_c   1.000
_cell.angle_alpha   90.00
_cell.angle_beta   90.00
_cell.angle_gamma   90.00
#
_symmetry.space_group_name_H-M   'P 1'
#
loop_
_entity.id
_entity.type
_entity.pdbx_description
1 polymer ?
#
loop_
_entity_poly.entity_id
_entity_poly.type
_entity_poly.pdbx_seq_one_letter_code
_entity_poly.pdbx_strand_id
1 'polypeptide(L)'
;MFWQEDIKEEHFTLPDDVQDAVFNIHSKVLPIDHAYSLSQALLSELPWLAEVNAGVHDISVADGNGWEQDHESGFYYPSKRSKLSIRIPKEKLDTVSSLVGKTLNLGEYEIEVVKALKSKLMSDMQIVFAKYVACVENDSEEDFLQTSFNQLQALGIQPKKMMAGLEKKITTPDGIIHTRSLMVADLRKSESVKLQEQGIGEHRLLGCGLFVPQKGIESVDAV
;
A
#
# COMPACT_ATOMS: atom_id res chain seq x y z
N MET A 1 -13.87 7.00 -47.15
CA MET A 1 -13.82 7.85 -45.95
C MET A 1 -13.80 6.90 -44.77
N PHE A 2 -12.66 6.77 -44.09
CA PHE A 2 -12.48 5.83 -42.97
C PHE A 2 -12.76 6.62 -41.69
N TRP A 3 -13.98 6.51 -41.18
CA TRP A 3 -14.36 7.03 -39.86
C TRP A 3 -14.25 5.88 -38.86
N GLN A 4 -13.34 6.00 -37.91
CA GLN A 4 -13.32 5.17 -36.70
C GLN A 4 -13.89 6.06 -35.60
N GLU A 5 -15.11 5.77 -35.15
CA GLU A 5 -15.67 6.41 -33.98
C GLU A 5 -14.87 5.98 -32.74
N ASP A 6 -14.63 6.92 -31.82
CA ASP A 6 -14.05 6.62 -30.52
C ASP A 6 -14.85 5.49 -29.86
N ILE A 7 -14.15 4.43 -29.48
CA ILE A 7 -14.74 3.28 -28.77
C ILE A 7 -15.43 3.85 -27.53
N LYS A 8 -16.77 3.75 -27.50
CA LYS A 8 -17.57 4.08 -26.32
C LYS A 8 -16.92 3.40 -25.12
N GLU A 9 -16.54 4.19 -24.11
CA GLU A 9 -15.95 3.67 -22.87
C GLU A 9 -16.76 2.45 -22.41
N GLU A 10 -16.14 1.27 -22.48
CA GLU A 10 -16.75 0.06 -21.96
C GLU A 10 -17.09 0.30 -20.49
N HIS A 11 -18.26 -0.18 -20.05
CA HIS A 11 -18.66 -0.15 -18.66
C HIS A 11 -17.65 -0.96 -17.83
N PHE A 12 -16.63 -0.28 -17.29
CA PHE A 12 -15.64 -0.88 -16.41
C PHE A 12 -16.27 -1.13 -15.04
N THR A 13 -16.45 -2.40 -14.70
CA THR A 13 -16.89 -2.83 -13.37
C THR A 13 -15.65 -3.18 -12.55
N LEU A 14 -15.54 -2.64 -11.34
CA LEU A 14 -14.46 -2.97 -10.44
C LEU A 14 -14.51 -4.46 -10.08
N PRO A 15 -13.42 -5.21 -10.33
CA PRO A 15 -13.23 -6.53 -9.75
C PRO A 15 -13.29 -6.46 -8.22
N ASP A 16 -13.73 -7.56 -7.61
CA ASP A 16 -13.78 -7.68 -6.15
C ASP A 16 -12.91 -8.80 -5.59
N ASP A 17 -12.05 -9.39 -6.44
CA ASP A 17 -11.14 -10.52 -6.15
C ASP A 17 -10.15 -10.20 -5.03
N VAL A 18 -9.69 -8.94 -4.94
CA VAL A 18 -8.77 -8.48 -3.90
C VAL A 18 -9.34 -7.23 -3.23
N GLN A 19 -9.30 -7.22 -1.90
CA GLN A 19 -9.84 -6.14 -1.09
C GLN A 19 -8.91 -5.81 0.07
N ASP A 20 -8.99 -4.56 0.54
CA ASP A 20 -8.35 -4.17 1.78
C ASP A 20 -9.32 -4.49 2.93
N ALA A 21 -8.95 -5.45 3.78
CA ALA A 21 -9.59 -5.70 5.06
C ALA A 21 -9.16 -4.60 6.04
N VAL A 22 -10.12 -3.82 6.54
CA VAL A 22 -9.84 -2.63 7.35
C VAL A 22 -10.34 -2.82 8.77
N PHE A 23 -9.49 -2.52 9.75
CA PHE A 23 -9.81 -2.63 11.16
C PHE A 23 -9.62 -1.30 11.88
N ASN A 24 -10.55 -1.02 12.79
CA ASN A 24 -10.31 -0.03 13.82
C ASN A 24 -9.37 -0.62 14.85
N ILE A 25 -8.34 0.15 15.21
CA ILE A 25 -7.33 -0.26 16.17
C ILE A 25 -7.27 0.71 17.34
N HIS A 26 -6.75 0.24 18.46
CA HIS A 26 -6.31 1.05 19.57
C HIS A 26 -4.85 0.74 19.87
N SER A 27 -4.02 1.77 19.93
CA SER A 27 -2.64 1.69 20.38
C SER A 27 -2.26 3.02 20.99
N LYS A 28 -1.47 2.97 22.06
CA LYS A 28 -1.03 4.19 22.76
C LYS A 28 0.09 4.89 22.01
N VAL A 29 1.04 4.12 21.49
CA VAL A 29 2.25 4.58 20.84
C VAL A 29 2.75 3.46 19.94
N LEU A 30 3.33 3.84 18.79
CA LEU A 30 3.96 2.91 17.86
C LEU A 30 5.30 3.46 17.36
N PRO A 31 6.30 2.61 17.12
CA PRO A 31 7.56 3.04 16.53
C PRO A 31 7.37 3.40 15.06
N ILE A 32 8.07 4.43 14.60
CA ILE A 32 8.00 4.89 13.21
C ILE A 32 8.37 3.75 12.24
N ASP A 33 9.26 2.84 12.63
CA ASP A 33 9.71 1.68 11.84
C ASP A 33 9.02 0.35 12.21
N HIS A 34 7.79 0.40 12.72
CA HIS A 34 7.00 -0.78 13.12
C HIS A 34 6.66 -1.80 12.02
N ALA A 35 7.02 -1.56 10.74
CA ALA A 35 6.60 -2.42 9.63
C ALA A 35 7.00 -3.90 9.82
N TYR A 36 8.23 -4.16 10.28
CA TYR A 36 8.70 -5.52 10.56
C TYR A 36 7.97 -6.16 11.73
N SER A 37 7.90 -5.49 12.89
CA SER A 37 7.25 -6.04 14.08
C SER A 37 5.75 -6.27 13.86
N LEU A 38 5.08 -5.37 13.15
CA LEU A 38 3.67 -5.53 12.75
C LEU A 38 3.49 -6.77 11.88
N SER A 39 4.34 -6.96 10.88
CA SER A 39 4.30 -8.13 10.00
C SER A 39 4.48 -9.44 10.77
N GLN A 40 5.46 -9.50 11.69
CA GLN A 40 5.67 -10.68 12.52
C GLN A 40 4.49 -10.96 13.47
N ALA A 41 3.92 -9.92 14.07
CA ALA A 41 2.75 -10.06 14.94
C ALA A 41 1.54 -10.59 14.15
N LEU A 42 1.32 -10.10 12.92
CA LEU A 42 0.25 -10.59 12.05
C LEU A 42 0.49 -12.02 11.59
N LEU A 43 1.72 -12.37 11.20
CA LEU A 43 2.07 -13.73 10.78
C LEU A 43 1.94 -14.75 11.92
N SER A 44 2.18 -14.32 13.17
CA SER A 44 1.96 -15.17 14.34
C SER A 44 0.49 -15.53 14.52
N GLU A 45 -0.42 -14.61 14.20
CA GLU A 45 -1.87 -14.81 14.31
C GLU A 45 -2.49 -15.41 13.05
N LEU A 46 -1.92 -15.12 11.88
CA LEU A 46 -2.41 -15.48 10.56
C LEU A 46 -1.25 -15.94 9.65
N PRO A 47 -0.68 -17.14 9.88
CA PRO A 47 0.47 -17.62 9.10
C PRO A 47 0.23 -17.70 7.60
N TRP A 48 -1.03 -17.95 7.20
CA TRP A 48 -1.45 -18.03 5.80
C TRP A 48 -1.23 -16.74 5.01
N LEU A 49 -0.99 -15.58 5.66
CA LEU A 49 -0.65 -14.34 4.97
C LEU A 49 0.62 -14.48 4.11
N ALA A 50 1.57 -15.33 4.50
CA ALA A 50 2.78 -15.60 3.73
C ALA A 50 2.55 -16.51 2.51
N GLU A 51 1.43 -17.24 2.47
CA GLU A 51 1.11 -18.20 1.41
C GLU A 51 0.30 -17.57 0.26
N VAL A 52 -0.20 -16.34 0.47
CA VAL A 52 -0.98 -15.59 -0.49
C VAL A 52 -0.31 -14.27 -0.82
N ASN A 53 -0.76 -13.58 -1.87
CA ASN A 53 -0.22 -12.27 -2.25
C ASN A 53 -0.69 -11.11 -1.33
N ALA A 54 -0.65 -11.33 -0.01
CA ALA A 54 -1.12 -10.36 0.98
C ALA A 54 -0.19 -9.15 1.08
N GLY A 55 -0.77 -8.00 1.39
CA GLY A 55 -0.07 -6.75 1.66
C GLY A 55 -0.48 -6.17 3.00
N VAL A 56 0.47 -5.79 3.84
CA VAL A 56 0.16 -5.08 5.10
C VAL A 56 0.44 -3.61 4.90
N HIS A 57 -0.57 -2.76 5.01
CA HIS A 57 -0.38 -1.33 4.90
C HIS A 57 0.24 -0.77 6.18
N ASP A 58 1.21 0.12 5.99
CA ASP A 58 1.81 0.92 7.06
C ASP A 58 0.73 1.71 7.82
N ILE A 59 0.78 1.69 9.15
CA ILE A 59 -0.15 2.46 10.00
C ILE A 59 0.38 3.89 10.09
N SER A 60 0.24 4.63 9.00
CA SER A 60 0.69 6.03 8.97
C SER A 60 -0.25 6.93 9.79
N VAL A 61 0.34 7.84 10.56
CA VAL A 61 -0.31 9.07 11.01
C VAL A 61 0.00 10.16 9.98
N ALA A 62 -0.97 11.02 9.70
CA ALA A 62 -0.74 12.13 8.78
C ALA A 62 0.21 13.15 9.40
N ASP A 63 1.26 13.54 8.67
CA ASP A 63 2.03 14.75 8.94
C ASP A 63 1.33 15.95 8.32
N GLY A 64 1.11 17.01 9.10
CA GLY A 64 0.45 18.23 8.65
C GLY A 64 -0.82 18.60 9.44
N ASN A 65 -1.37 19.79 9.13
CA ASN A 65 -2.39 20.47 9.94
C ASN A 65 -1.95 20.77 11.38
N GLY A 66 -0.68 21.14 11.60
CA GLY A 66 -0.13 21.49 12.90
C GLY A 66 0.29 20.30 13.78
N TRP A 67 0.26 19.08 13.26
CA TRP A 67 0.87 17.90 13.86
C TRP A 67 2.22 17.64 13.21
N GLU A 68 3.27 17.66 14.02
CA GLU A 68 4.64 17.35 13.61
C GLU A 68 5.02 16.00 14.23
N GLN A 69 5.46 15.06 13.39
CA GLN A 69 6.05 13.82 13.89
C GLN A 69 7.41 14.13 14.51
N ASP A 70 7.57 13.74 15.77
CA ASP A 70 8.87 13.75 16.42
C ASP A 70 9.70 12.57 15.92
N HIS A 71 10.34 12.79 14.78
CA HIS A 71 11.29 11.84 14.20
C HIS A 71 12.54 11.65 15.08
N GLU A 72 12.84 12.56 16.01
CA GLU A 72 13.95 12.41 16.96
C GLU A 72 13.60 11.38 18.05
N SER A 73 12.35 11.37 18.52
CA SER A 73 11.88 10.38 19.49
C SER A 73 11.71 8.98 18.91
N GLY A 74 11.44 8.86 17.60
CA GLY A 74 11.26 7.58 16.91
C GLY A 74 9.88 6.93 17.05
N PHE A 75 8.90 7.62 17.65
CA PHE A 75 7.55 7.08 17.88
C PHE A 75 6.43 8.01 17.39
N TYR A 76 5.26 7.46 17.10
CA TYR A 76 4.05 8.22 16.82
C TYR A 76 2.88 7.76 17.71
N TYR A 77 1.90 8.66 17.89
CA TYR A 77 0.70 8.44 18.68
C TYR A 77 -0.50 8.26 17.74
N PRO A 78 -0.96 7.02 17.50
CA PRO A 78 -2.05 6.77 16.56
C PRO A 78 -3.33 7.49 16.99
N SER A 79 -3.93 8.24 16.06
CA SER A 79 -5.23 8.86 16.33
C SER A 79 -6.35 7.80 16.27
N LYS A 80 -7.55 8.13 16.77
CA LYS A 80 -8.76 7.29 16.57
C LYS A 80 -9.09 7.01 15.09
N ARG A 81 -8.50 7.77 14.16
CA ARG A 81 -8.65 7.58 12.71
C ARG A 81 -7.67 6.58 12.13
N SER A 82 -6.57 6.26 12.82
CA SER A 82 -5.62 5.24 12.38
C SER A 82 -6.31 3.89 12.24
N LYS A 83 -5.94 3.14 11.19
CA LYS A 83 -6.53 1.86 10.85
C LYS A 83 -5.41 0.89 10.51
N LEU A 84 -5.60 -0.37 10.90
CA LEU A 84 -4.87 -1.48 10.30
C LEU A 84 -5.60 -1.86 9.01
N SER A 85 -4.89 -1.91 7.89
CA SER A 85 -5.44 -2.36 6.61
C SER A 85 -4.57 -3.46 6.03
N ILE A 86 -5.17 -4.55 5.58
CA ILE A 86 -4.47 -5.71 5.01
C ILE A 86 -5.12 -6.03 3.66
N ARG A 87 -4.35 -5.92 2.58
CA ARG A 87 -4.75 -6.28 1.22
C ARG A 87 -4.69 -7.78 1.06
N ILE A 88 -5.81 -8.42 0.77
CA ILE A 88 -5.92 -9.89 0.67
C ILE A 88 -6.94 -10.31 -0.39
N PRO A 89 -6.87 -11.57 -0.88
CA PRO A 89 -7.94 -12.16 -1.66
C PRO A 89 -9.26 -12.16 -0.89
N LYS A 90 -10.37 -11.92 -1.61
CA LYS A 90 -11.72 -11.83 -1.05
C LYS A 90 -12.12 -13.04 -0.22
N GLU A 91 -11.69 -14.23 -0.62
CA GLU A 91 -11.99 -15.50 0.05
C GLU A 91 -11.42 -15.55 1.48
N LYS A 92 -10.43 -14.70 1.78
CA LYS A 92 -9.79 -14.62 3.10
C LYS A 92 -10.39 -13.55 4.02
N LEU A 93 -11.37 -12.76 3.58
CA LEU A 93 -12.00 -11.70 4.38
C LEU A 93 -12.66 -12.22 5.67
N ASP A 94 -13.33 -13.37 5.59
CA ASP A 94 -13.94 -13.99 6.77
C ASP A 94 -12.87 -14.54 7.72
N THR A 95 -11.78 -15.09 7.18
CA THR A 95 -10.69 -15.66 7.98
C THR A 95 -9.91 -14.57 8.71
N VAL A 96 -9.55 -13.46 8.04
CA VAL A 96 -8.81 -12.36 8.67
C VAL A 96 -9.63 -11.67 9.77
N SER A 97 -10.96 -11.79 9.74
CA SER A 97 -11.85 -11.23 10.77
C SER A 97 -11.63 -11.85 12.15
N SER A 98 -10.94 -12.99 12.26
CA SER A 98 -10.52 -13.56 13.54
C SER A 98 -9.52 -12.69 14.31
N LEU A 99 -8.97 -11.63 13.71
CA LEU A 99 -8.16 -10.64 14.42
C LEU A 99 -8.96 -9.79 15.40
N VAL A 100 -10.29 -9.65 15.21
CA VAL A 100 -11.11 -8.81 16.07
C VAL A 100 -11.07 -9.33 17.52
N GLY A 101 -10.76 -8.43 18.45
CA GLY A 101 -10.59 -8.73 19.88
C GLY A 101 -9.19 -9.23 20.26
N LYS A 102 -8.28 -9.42 19.29
CA LYS A 102 -6.88 -9.76 19.57
C LYS A 102 -6.03 -8.53 19.81
N THR A 103 -4.94 -8.73 20.55
CA THR A 103 -3.87 -7.75 20.73
C THR A 103 -2.62 -8.24 20.02
N LEU A 104 -2.18 -7.50 19.01
CA LEU A 104 -0.94 -7.75 18.30
C LEU A 104 0.22 -7.24 19.16
N ASN A 105 1.15 -8.12 19.49
CA ASN A 105 2.34 -7.81 20.27
C ASN A 105 3.51 -7.46 19.34
N LEU A 106 4.00 -6.23 19.44
CA LEU A 106 5.11 -5.68 18.65
C LEU A 106 6.36 -5.45 19.54
N GLY A 107 6.54 -6.25 20.59
CA GLY A 107 7.58 -6.10 21.60
C GLY A 107 7.12 -5.22 22.76
N GLU A 108 7.69 -4.02 22.86
CA GLU A 108 7.30 -3.03 23.88
C GLU A 108 5.96 -2.32 23.55
N TYR A 109 5.42 -2.58 22.35
CA TYR A 109 4.24 -1.93 21.80
C TYR A 109 3.13 -2.95 21.57
N GLU A 110 1.90 -2.49 21.67
CA GLU A 110 0.72 -3.32 21.44
C GLU A 110 -0.30 -2.60 20.56
N ILE A 111 -1.00 -3.37 19.73
CA ILE A 111 -2.12 -2.91 18.91
C ILE A 111 -3.32 -3.80 19.19
N GLU A 112 -4.33 -3.24 19.84
CA GLU A 112 -5.63 -3.91 20.00
C GLU A 112 -6.45 -3.74 18.72
N VAL A 113 -6.93 -4.86 18.15
CA VAL A 113 -7.82 -4.86 16.99
C VAL A 113 -9.27 -4.83 17.46
N VAL A 114 -9.83 -3.63 17.52
CA VAL A 114 -11.12 -3.38 18.21
C VAL A 114 -12.32 -3.87 17.39
N LYS A 115 -12.36 -3.57 16.08
CA LYS A 115 -13.48 -3.97 15.22
C LYS A 115 -13.09 -4.00 13.75
N ALA A 116 -13.68 -4.94 13.01
CA ALA A 116 -13.67 -4.91 11.55
C ALA A 116 -14.55 -3.75 11.03
N LEU A 117 -14.10 -3.12 9.96
CA LEU A 117 -14.86 -2.14 9.18
C LEU A 117 -15.21 -2.74 7.83
N LYS A 118 -16.01 -2.03 7.04
CA LYS A 118 -16.30 -2.41 5.66
C LYS A 118 -15.00 -2.53 4.87
N SER A 119 -14.80 -3.67 4.22
CA SER A 119 -13.68 -3.88 3.29
C SER A 119 -13.74 -2.87 2.14
N LYS A 120 -12.59 -2.56 1.57
CA LYS A 120 -12.47 -1.61 0.47
C LYS A 120 -12.06 -2.34 -0.81
N LEU A 121 -12.79 -2.09 -1.88
CA LEU A 121 -12.37 -2.44 -3.22
C LEU A 121 -11.17 -1.58 -3.63
N MET A 122 -10.44 -2.05 -4.64
CA MET A 122 -9.47 -1.22 -5.35
C MET A 122 -10.19 -0.05 -6.05
N SER A 123 -9.43 0.96 -6.46
CA SER A 123 -9.94 2.14 -7.13
C SER A 123 -9.66 2.11 -8.63
N ASP A 124 -10.55 2.69 -9.45
CA ASP A 124 -10.32 2.87 -10.89
C ASP A 124 -9.59 4.19 -11.23
N MET A 125 -9.13 4.93 -10.21
CA MET A 125 -8.36 6.17 -10.39
C MET A 125 -7.07 5.91 -11.17
N GLN A 126 -6.77 6.75 -12.14
CA GLN A 126 -5.67 6.55 -13.09
C GLN A 126 -4.28 6.93 -12.54
N ILE A 127 -4.23 7.39 -11.29
CA ILE A 127 -3.00 7.72 -10.57
C ILE A 127 -2.94 6.90 -9.30
N VAL A 128 -1.85 6.17 -9.14
CA VAL A 128 -1.58 5.38 -7.94
C VAL A 128 -0.16 5.63 -7.45
N PHE A 129 0.04 5.42 -6.15
CA PHE A 129 1.28 5.69 -5.45
C PHE A 129 1.62 4.57 -4.50
N ALA A 130 2.86 4.09 -4.52
CA ALA A 130 3.42 3.22 -3.51
C ALA A 130 4.40 4.02 -2.64
N LYS A 131 4.17 4.00 -1.32
CA LYS A 131 5.05 4.66 -0.35
C LYS A 131 6.45 4.03 -0.31
N TYR A 132 6.50 2.73 -0.52
CA TYR A 132 7.70 1.91 -0.51
C TYR A 132 7.68 0.96 -1.70
N VAL A 133 8.72 0.99 -2.53
CA VAL A 133 9.05 -0.09 -3.47
C VAL A 133 10.48 -0.48 -3.16
N ALA A 134 10.71 -1.77 -2.87
CA ALA A 134 12.04 -2.26 -2.54
C ALA A 134 13.00 -2.06 -3.74
N CYS A 135 14.18 -1.54 -3.47
CA CYS A 135 15.20 -1.25 -4.47
C CYS A 135 16.59 -1.66 -3.97
N VAL A 136 17.57 -1.69 -4.87
CA VAL A 136 18.95 -1.98 -4.48
C VAL A 136 19.55 -0.75 -3.79
N GLU A 137 20.43 -0.98 -2.83
CA GLU A 137 21.14 0.09 -2.15
C GLU A 137 21.95 0.92 -3.15
N ASN A 138 21.87 2.25 -3.04
CA ASN A 138 22.54 3.22 -3.91
C ASN A 138 22.12 3.18 -5.39
N ASP A 139 20.98 2.56 -5.73
CA ASP A 139 20.41 2.67 -7.07
C ASP A 139 20.19 4.13 -7.44
N SER A 140 20.63 4.51 -8.65
CA SER A 140 20.25 5.79 -9.21
C SER A 140 18.73 5.89 -9.36
N GLU A 141 18.20 7.10 -9.51
CA GLU A 141 16.78 7.29 -9.79
C GLU A 141 16.38 6.61 -11.11
N GLU A 142 17.25 6.67 -12.12
CA GLU A 142 17.04 6.08 -13.44
C GLU A 142 17.00 4.55 -13.39
N ASP A 143 17.95 3.92 -12.67
CA ASP A 143 17.99 2.45 -12.51
C ASP A 143 16.74 1.93 -11.79
N PHE A 144 16.29 2.64 -10.75
CA PHE A 144 15.05 2.32 -10.05
C PHE A 144 13.82 2.43 -10.95
N LEU A 145 13.72 3.52 -11.74
CA LEU A 145 12.61 3.72 -12.67
C LEU A 145 12.60 2.65 -13.75
N GLN A 146 13.77 2.29 -14.30
CA GLN A 146 13.90 1.24 -15.31
C GLN A 146 13.51 -0.13 -14.76
N THR A 147 13.95 -0.47 -13.54
CA THR A 147 13.57 -1.73 -12.87
C THR A 147 12.07 -1.78 -12.60
N SER A 148 11.50 -0.69 -12.07
CA SER A 148 10.07 -0.56 -11.81
C SER A 148 9.24 -0.67 -13.11
N PHE A 149 9.73 -0.06 -14.20
CA PHE A 149 9.09 -0.13 -15.51
C PHE A 149 9.07 -1.56 -16.05
N ASN A 150 10.18 -2.29 -15.91
CA ASN A 150 10.25 -3.70 -16.32
C ASN A 150 9.26 -4.58 -15.53
N GLN A 151 9.10 -4.33 -14.22
CA GLN A 151 8.12 -5.04 -13.39
C GLN A 151 6.68 -4.71 -13.80
N LEU A 152 6.38 -3.44 -14.11
CA LEU A 152 5.07 -3.03 -14.64
C LEU A 152 4.78 -3.69 -15.99
N GLN A 153 5.76 -3.76 -16.90
CA GLN A 153 5.61 -4.48 -18.16
C GLN A 153 5.36 -5.98 -17.98
N ALA A 154 6.00 -6.62 -16.99
CA ALA A 154 5.75 -8.02 -16.67
C ALA A 154 4.30 -8.26 -16.22
N LEU A 155 3.64 -7.24 -15.64
CA LEU A 155 2.21 -7.24 -15.35
C LEU A 155 1.34 -6.87 -16.57
N GLY A 156 1.93 -6.61 -17.73
CA GLY A 156 1.21 -6.15 -18.93
C GLY A 156 0.71 -4.72 -18.83
N ILE A 157 1.32 -3.91 -17.96
CA ILE A 157 1.00 -2.49 -17.77
C ILE A 157 2.02 -1.65 -18.54
N GLN A 158 1.55 -0.69 -19.31
CA GLN A 158 2.40 0.26 -20.04
C GLN A 158 2.23 1.65 -19.44
N PRO A 159 3.00 1.99 -18.38
CA PRO A 159 2.86 3.27 -17.72
C PRO A 159 3.32 4.39 -18.65
N LYS A 160 2.51 5.45 -18.79
CA LYS A 160 2.89 6.64 -19.58
C LYS A 160 3.74 7.62 -18.77
N LYS A 161 3.50 7.68 -17.46
CA LYS A 161 4.18 8.55 -16.52
C LYS A 161 4.55 7.78 -15.27
N MET A 162 5.81 7.88 -14.89
CA MET A 162 6.34 7.37 -13.63
C MET A 162 7.16 8.48 -12.98
N MET A 163 7.08 8.58 -11.66
CA MET A 163 7.87 9.54 -10.89
C MET A 163 8.38 8.85 -9.64
N ALA A 164 9.70 8.76 -9.52
CA ALA A 164 10.34 8.33 -8.30
C ALA A 164 10.27 9.47 -7.27
N GLY A 165 10.18 9.10 -6.00
CA GLY A 165 10.12 10.07 -4.91
C GLY A 165 11.13 9.75 -3.82
N LEU A 166 10.69 9.90 -2.57
CA LEU A 166 11.55 9.81 -1.39
C LEU A 166 12.12 8.40 -1.19
N GLU A 167 13.38 8.36 -0.79
CA GLU A 167 14.03 7.16 -0.28
C GLU A 167 13.72 6.95 1.20
N LYS A 168 13.49 5.70 1.57
CA LYS A 168 13.25 5.28 2.95
C LYS A 168 13.89 3.92 3.20
N LYS A 169 14.05 3.59 4.48
CA LYS A 169 14.66 2.33 4.93
C LYS A 169 13.68 1.61 5.83
N ILE A 170 13.62 0.28 5.70
CA ILE A 170 12.93 -0.61 6.63
C ILE A 170 13.99 -1.47 7.30
N THR A 171 14.09 -1.38 8.63
CA THR A 171 15.02 -2.18 9.41
C THR A 171 14.41 -3.55 9.69
N THR A 172 15.16 -4.60 9.42
CA THR A 172 14.81 -5.98 9.78
C THR A 172 16.01 -6.64 10.47
N PRO A 173 15.83 -7.75 11.20
CA PRO A 173 16.94 -8.51 11.76
C PRO A 173 17.94 -9.03 10.71
N ASP A 174 17.47 -9.26 9.48
CA ASP A 174 18.29 -9.75 8.37
C ASP A 174 19.04 -8.64 7.62
N GLY A 175 18.77 -7.37 7.95
CA GLY A 175 19.40 -6.21 7.34
C GLY A 175 18.41 -5.09 7.00
N ILE A 176 18.92 -4.09 6.28
CA ILE A 176 18.14 -2.93 5.85
C ILE A 176 17.56 -3.21 4.46
N ILE A 177 16.24 -3.03 4.33
CA ILE A 177 15.57 -2.98 3.04
C ILE A 177 15.51 -1.53 2.59
N HIS A 178 16.17 -1.24 1.46
CA HIS A 178 16.13 0.07 0.83
C HIS A 178 14.86 0.18 -0.01
N THR A 179 14.20 1.34 0.07
CA THR A 179 12.94 1.56 -0.62
C THR A 179 12.93 2.96 -1.22
N ARG A 180 12.21 3.12 -2.33
CA ARG A 180 11.90 4.43 -2.91
C ARG A 180 10.41 4.49 -3.22
N SER A 181 9.77 5.63 -2.97
CA SER A 181 8.37 5.81 -3.33
C SER A 181 8.20 5.95 -4.84
N LEU A 182 7.09 5.47 -5.39
CA LEU A 182 6.81 5.52 -6.82
C LEU A 182 5.37 5.97 -7.08
N MET A 183 5.20 7.00 -7.90
CA MET A 183 3.94 7.37 -8.50
C MET A 183 3.86 6.85 -9.93
N VAL A 184 2.71 6.30 -10.31
CA VAL A 184 2.39 5.93 -11.69
C VAL A 184 1.09 6.61 -12.08
N ALA A 185 1.08 7.28 -13.23
CA ALA A 185 -0.05 8.09 -13.69
C ALA A 185 -0.44 7.76 -15.15
N ASP A 186 -1.62 8.25 -15.54
CA ASP A 186 -2.26 8.03 -16.84
C ASP A 186 -2.47 6.53 -17.17
N LEU A 187 -2.77 5.74 -16.15
CA LEU A 187 -3.10 4.32 -16.27
C LEU A 187 -4.51 4.12 -16.79
N ARG A 188 -4.74 3.08 -17.61
CA ARG A 188 -6.11 2.62 -17.87
C ARG A 188 -6.72 2.14 -16.55
N LYS A 189 -8.04 2.26 -16.40
CA LYS A 189 -8.77 1.82 -15.19
C LYS A 189 -8.41 0.38 -14.77
N SER A 190 -8.37 -0.54 -15.74
CA SER A 190 -7.98 -1.94 -15.52
C SER A 190 -6.52 -2.12 -15.10
N GLU A 191 -5.60 -1.30 -15.63
CA GLU A 191 -4.18 -1.34 -15.24
C GLU A 191 -3.99 -0.80 -13.82
N SER A 192 -4.72 0.27 -13.47
CA SER A 192 -4.69 0.83 -12.11
C SER A 192 -5.17 -0.17 -11.07
N VAL A 193 -6.30 -0.84 -11.33
CA VAL A 193 -6.79 -1.90 -10.44
C VAL A 193 -5.77 -3.03 -10.35
N LYS A 194 -5.31 -3.56 -11.49
CA LYS A 194 -4.32 -4.65 -11.51
C LYS A 194 -3.05 -4.32 -10.74
N LEU A 195 -2.56 -3.08 -10.86
CA LEU A 195 -1.38 -2.61 -10.13
C LEU A 195 -1.64 -2.53 -8.61
N GLN A 196 -2.82 -2.10 -8.19
CA GLN A 196 -3.18 -2.11 -6.77
C GLN A 196 -3.28 -3.56 -6.24
N GLU A 197 -3.91 -4.47 -6.98
CA GLU A 197 -4.04 -5.88 -6.56
C GLU A 197 -2.67 -6.56 -6.44
N GLN A 198 -1.85 -6.48 -7.49
CA GLN A 198 -0.62 -7.27 -7.63
C GLN A 198 0.61 -6.58 -7.03
N GLY A 199 0.66 -5.24 -7.06
CA GLY A 199 1.85 -4.47 -6.68
C GLY A 199 3.08 -4.78 -7.53
N ILE A 200 4.23 -4.23 -7.14
CA ILE A 200 5.53 -4.56 -7.73
C ILE A 200 6.60 -4.69 -6.64
N GLY A 201 7.68 -5.41 -6.93
CA GLY A 201 8.75 -5.66 -5.98
C GLY A 201 8.37 -6.62 -4.84
N GLU A 202 9.31 -6.78 -3.92
CA GLU A 202 9.22 -7.75 -2.82
C GLU A 202 8.69 -7.13 -1.52
N HIS A 203 8.53 -7.95 -0.49
CA HIS A 203 8.23 -7.54 0.88
C HIS A 203 6.86 -6.86 1.09
N ARG A 204 5.81 -7.34 0.40
CA ARG A 204 4.44 -6.82 0.55
C ARG A 204 3.88 -6.86 1.98
N LEU A 205 4.27 -7.86 2.77
CA LEU A 205 3.92 -7.94 4.19
C LEU A 205 4.59 -6.86 5.05
N LEU A 206 5.60 -6.15 4.51
CA LEU A 206 6.22 -4.97 5.14
C LEU A 206 5.71 -3.66 4.53
N GLY A 207 4.67 -3.71 3.69
CA GLY A 207 4.07 -2.55 3.04
C GLY A 207 4.77 -2.11 1.75
N CYS A 208 5.76 -2.87 1.27
CA CYS A 208 6.42 -2.61 -0.01
C CYS A 208 5.54 -3.03 -1.19
N GLY A 209 5.63 -2.28 -2.29
CA GLY A 209 4.91 -2.60 -3.52
C GLY A 209 3.40 -2.37 -3.47
N LEU A 210 2.86 -1.82 -2.37
CA LEU A 210 1.43 -1.59 -2.21
C LEU A 210 1.04 -0.23 -2.76
N PHE A 211 0.39 -0.25 -3.93
CA PHE A 211 -0.12 0.97 -4.56
C PHE A 211 -1.49 1.36 -3.97
N VAL A 212 -1.64 2.65 -3.69
CA VAL A 212 -2.90 3.27 -3.24
C VAL A 212 -3.30 4.39 -4.21
N PRO A 213 -4.61 4.60 -4.44
CA PRO A 213 -5.06 5.62 -5.38
C PRO A 213 -4.76 7.02 -4.85
N GLN A 214 -4.37 7.91 -5.76
CA GLN A 214 -4.14 9.32 -5.47
C GLN A 214 -5.13 10.18 -6.25
N LYS A 215 -5.62 11.24 -5.61
CA LYS A 215 -6.40 12.26 -6.32
C LYS A 215 -5.53 12.91 -7.37
N GLY A 216 -5.99 12.86 -8.61
CA GLY A 216 -5.37 13.60 -9.70
C GLY A 216 -5.40 15.10 -9.42
N ILE A 217 -4.38 15.78 -9.93
CA ILE A 217 -4.38 17.23 -10.10
C ILE A 217 -4.96 17.47 -11.50
N GLU A 218 -6.22 17.10 -11.72
CA GLU A 218 -6.90 17.58 -12.92
C GLU A 218 -7.03 19.09 -12.76
N SER A 219 -6.50 19.84 -13.72
CA SER A 219 -6.71 21.28 -13.78
C SER A 219 -8.20 21.52 -13.79
N VAL A 220 -8.70 22.23 -12.77
CA VAL A 220 -10.05 22.80 -12.85
C VAL A 220 -9.98 23.80 -13.98
N ASP A 221 -10.55 23.46 -15.15
CA ASP A 221 -10.71 24.43 -16.22
C ASP A 221 -11.48 25.61 -15.63
N ALA A 222 -10.86 26.78 -15.63
CA ALA A 222 -11.50 27.99 -15.15
C ALA A 222 -12.70 28.27 -16.06
N VAL A 223 -13.90 28.18 -15.48
CA VAL A 223 -15.17 28.60 -16.12
C VAL A 223 -15.17 30.11 -16.33
#